data_AF-A0A842TCR7-F1
#
_entry.id   AF-A0A842TCR7-F1
#
_cell.length_a   1.000
_cell.length_b   1.000
_cell.length_c   1.000
_cell.angle_alpha   90.00
_cell.angle_beta   90.00
_cell.angle_gamma   90.00
#
_symmetry.space_group_name_H-M   'P 1'
#
loop_
_entity.id
_entity.type
_entity.pdbx_description
1 polymer ?
#
loop_
_entity_poly.entity_id
_entity_poly.type
_entity_poly.pdbx_seq_one_letter_code
_entity_poly.pdbx_strand_id
1 'polypeptide(L)'
;MILTELTLTRIITVYGAQGFLFIFSLYLAYRIISRENKKLNYIFAAFYIFEAIGLLINFIYAPIPDPAIVKVLNFITNFFSFYAPIFLLVFILILLRSEKAITPRIQIAIFLIYGIALFSMIFIAYIPEMGVTIHTPSGAPQWGLAFFLYLTIIVSIFSTIPTLYFSWRIYTQFEDQKLKDRWRYFLGGCIVLYGFLYSIFINNTTDPNSAIRTIIAVIGLILTVSASVLLYYGVGRQLD
;
A
#
# COMPACT_ATOMS: atom_id res chain seq x y z
N MET A 1 4.42 10.93 31.40
CA MET A 1 5.42 9.89 31.07
C MET A 1 4.75 8.93 30.10
N ILE A 2 4.90 9.16 28.79
CA ILE A 2 4.06 8.55 27.72
C ILE A 2 4.79 7.41 26.98
N LEU A 3 6.10 7.25 27.20
CA LEU A 3 6.92 6.23 26.54
C LEU A 3 6.87 4.83 27.19
N THR A 4 6.20 4.67 28.34
CA THR A 4 6.23 3.43 29.13
C THR A 4 5.28 2.32 28.66
N GLU A 5 4.46 2.54 27.64
CA GLU A 5 3.51 1.52 27.13
C GLU A 5 3.89 0.92 25.76
N LEU A 6 4.97 1.39 25.13
CA LEU A 6 5.43 0.81 23.86
C LEU A 6 6.10 -0.54 24.10
N THR A 7 5.43 -1.61 23.68
CA THR A 7 6.02 -2.95 23.67
C THR A 7 7.24 -2.99 22.74
N LEU A 8 8.24 -3.82 23.09
CA LEU A 8 9.42 -4.04 22.25
C LEU A 8 9.03 -4.42 20.81
N THR A 9 7.98 -5.22 20.65
CA THR A 9 7.42 -5.60 19.35
C THR A 9 6.97 -4.37 18.54
N ARG A 10 6.27 -3.40 19.14
CA ARG A 10 5.88 -2.16 18.43
C ARG A 10 7.09 -1.30 18.09
N ILE A 11 8.10 -1.24 18.96
CA ILE A 11 9.33 -0.51 18.66
C ILE A 11 10.03 -1.08 17.42
N ILE A 12 10.20 -2.40 17.38
CA ILE A 12 10.86 -3.08 16.26
C ILE A 12 10.03 -2.97 14.98
N THR A 13 8.73 -3.24 15.05
CA THR A 13 7.86 -3.31 13.86
C THR A 13 7.48 -1.94 13.31
N VAL A 14 7.15 -0.97 14.17
CA VAL A 14 6.81 0.38 13.73
C VAL A 14 8.11 1.15 13.47
N TYR A 15 8.87 1.51 14.51
CA TYR A 15 10.00 2.42 14.31
C TYR A 15 11.17 1.82 13.54
N GLY A 16 11.45 0.52 13.72
CA GLY A 16 12.48 -0.18 12.95
C GLY A 16 12.04 -0.46 11.51
N ALA A 17 11.15 -1.44 11.35
CA ALA A 17 10.77 -1.97 10.05
C ALA A 17 10.00 -0.96 9.19
N GLN A 18 8.91 -0.38 9.70
CA GLN A 18 8.13 0.62 8.95
C GLN A 18 8.90 1.94 8.78
N GLY A 19 9.85 2.26 9.66
CA GLY A 19 10.69 3.46 9.53
C GLY A 19 11.69 3.35 8.41
N PHE A 20 12.31 2.17 8.30
CA PHE A 20 13.09 1.82 7.13
C PHE A 20 12.24 1.92 5.86
N LEU A 21 11.03 1.34 5.85
CA LEU A 21 10.13 1.39 4.68
C LEU A 21 9.70 2.82 4.32
N PHE A 22 9.47 3.69 5.32
CA PHE A 22 9.13 5.08 5.12
C PHE A 22 10.26 5.82 4.39
N ILE A 23 11.49 5.73 4.92
CA ILE A 23 12.67 6.35 4.31
C ILE A 23 12.92 5.76 2.91
N PHE A 24 12.80 4.45 2.77
CA PHE A 24 13.00 3.75 1.51
C PHE A 24 11.98 4.18 0.44
N SER A 25 10.70 4.32 0.81
CA SER A 25 9.65 4.79 -0.09
C SER A 25 9.89 6.23 -0.54
N LEU A 26 10.28 7.12 0.38
CA LEU A 26 10.65 8.50 0.03
C LEU A 26 11.89 8.55 -0.87
N TYR A 27 12.89 7.71 -0.62
CA TYR A 27 14.07 7.58 -1.47
C TYR A 27 13.69 7.15 -2.89
N LEU A 28 12.83 6.14 -3.04
CA LEU A 28 12.36 5.70 -4.36
C LEU A 28 11.52 6.77 -5.05
N ALA A 29 10.61 7.44 -4.33
CA ALA A 29 9.82 8.55 -4.87
C ALA A 29 10.72 9.66 -5.42
N TYR A 30 11.72 10.08 -4.63
CA TYR A 30 12.73 11.06 -5.05
C TYR A 30 13.46 10.59 -6.31
N ARG A 31 14.01 9.37 -6.30
CA ARG A 31 14.72 8.79 -7.45
C ARG A 31 13.86 8.72 -8.71
N ILE A 32 12.56 8.46 -8.60
CA ILE A 32 11.64 8.42 -9.76
C ILE A 32 11.39 9.82 -10.31
N ILE A 33 11.13 10.80 -9.44
CA ILE A 33 10.86 12.19 -9.83
C ILE A 33 12.11 12.86 -10.44
N SER A 34 13.29 12.58 -9.89
CA SER A 34 14.55 13.21 -10.33
C SER A 34 15.08 12.75 -11.68
N ARG A 35 14.51 11.72 -12.33
CA ARG A 35 15.01 11.21 -13.62
C ARG A 35 14.66 12.12 -14.79
N GLU A 36 13.37 12.34 -14.98
CA GLU A 36 12.84 13.14 -16.08
C GLU A 36 11.51 13.75 -15.62
N ASN A 37 11.27 15.00 -15.99
CA ASN A 37 10.04 15.75 -15.68
C ASN A 37 8.87 15.28 -16.58
N LYS A 38 8.59 13.97 -16.55
CA LYS A 38 7.50 13.32 -17.29
C LYS A 38 6.34 13.07 -16.34
N LYS A 39 5.13 13.39 -16.79
CA LYS A 39 3.88 13.19 -16.02
C LYS A 39 3.76 11.77 -15.46
N LEU A 40 4.16 10.77 -16.25
CA LEU A 40 4.16 9.37 -15.87
C LEU A 40 5.00 9.06 -14.61
N ASN A 41 6.16 9.72 -14.46
CA ASN A 41 7.03 9.55 -13.30
C ASN A 41 6.38 10.07 -12.02
N TYR A 42 5.66 11.19 -12.09
CA TYR A 42 4.92 11.71 -10.93
C TYR A 42 3.81 10.78 -10.47
N ILE A 43 3.07 10.17 -11.41
CA ILE A 43 2.03 9.19 -11.08
C ILE A 43 2.66 7.96 -10.43
N PHE A 44 3.77 7.46 -10.96
CA PHE A 44 4.45 6.32 -10.36
C PHE A 44 5.07 6.65 -8.98
N ALA A 45 5.62 7.85 -8.80
CA ALA A 45 6.13 8.29 -7.51
C ALA A 45 5.01 8.52 -6.48
N ALA A 46 3.81 8.92 -6.91
CA ALA A 46 2.67 9.12 -6.01
C ALA A 46 2.29 7.84 -5.25
N PHE A 47 2.46 6.66 -5.83
CA PHE A 47 2.34 5.38 -5.11
C PHE A 47 3.23 5.37 -3.85
N TYR A 48 4.53 5.64 -3.99
CA TYR A 48 5.47 5.63 -2.87
C TYR A 48 5.23 6.77 -1.87
N ILE A 49 4.79 7.94 -2.35
CA ILE A 49 4.48 9.08 -1.48
C ILE A 49 3.26 8.77 -0.60
N PHE A 50 2.19 8.23 -1.17
CA PHE A 50 0.99 7.89 -0.41
C PHE A 50 1.25 6.77 0.60
N GLU A 51 2.05 5.77 0.23
CA GLU A 51 2.49 4.75 1.17
C GLU A 51 3.31 5.36 2.32
N ALA A 52 4.26 6.25 2.01
CA ALA A 52 5.04 6.95 3.03
C ALA A 52 4.18 7.80 3.98
N ILE A 53 3.12 8.44 3.47
CA ILE A 53 2.16 9.18 4.32
C ILE A 53 1.45 8.22 5.29
N GLY A 54 0.98 7.06 4.80
CA GLY A 54 0.35 6.04 5.66
C GLY A 54 1.27 5.56 6.78
N LEU A 55 2.53 5.28 6.45
CA LEU A 55 3.57 4.88 7.40
C LEU A 55 3.90 5.98 8.42
N LEU A 56 4.01 7.24 7.98
CA LEU A 56 4.24 8.39 8.85
C LEU A 56 3.11 8.56 9.87
N ILE A 57 1.86 8.37 9.47
CA ILE A 57 0.73 8.47 10.39
C ILE A 57 0.78 7.33 11.42
N ASN A 58 1.19 6.12 11.01
CA ASN A 58 1.40 5.00 11.91
C ASN A 58 2.45 5.32 12.99
N PHE A 59 3.51 6.03 12.60
CA PHE A 59 4.56 6.49 13.52
C PHE A 59 4.02 7.44 14.59
N ILE A 60 3.14 8.35 14.16
CA ILE A 60 2.54 9.36 15.02
C ILE A 60 1.60 8.71 16.03
N TYR A 61 0.77 7.73 15.63
CA TYR A 61 -0.22 7.15 16.54
C TYR A 61 0.30 5.96 17.35
N ALA A 62 1.42 5.35 16.95
CA ALA A 62 1.97 4.21 17.68
C ALA A 62 2.20 4.42 19.19
N PRO A 63 2.67 5.59 19.67
CA PRO A 63 2.88 5.85 21.10
C PRO A 63 1.64 6.42 21.80
N ILE A 64 0.51 6.62 21.11
CA ILE A 64 -0.68 7.25 21.67
C ILE A 64 -1.49 6.20 22.45
N PRO A 65 -1.80 6.43 23.74
CA PRO A 65 -2.56 5.47 24.54
C PRO A 65 -4.08 5.58 24.35
N ASP A 66 -4.58 6.72 23.87
CA ASP A 66 -6.01 6.97 23.68
C ASP A 66 -6.58 6.12 22.52
N PRO A 67 -7.48 5.14 22.79
CA PRO A 67 -8.00 4.25 21.76
C PRO A 67 -8.82 4.95 20.69
N ALA A 68 -9.51 6.05 21.02
CA ALA A 68 -10.31 6.80 20.05
C ALA A 68 -9.40 7.52 19.04
N ILE A 69 -8.33 8.13 19.53
CA ILE A 69 -7.33 8.78 18.67
C ILE A 69 -6.61 7.73 17.80
N VAL A 70 -6.18 6.61 18.40
CA VAL A 70 -5.53 5.52 17.65
C VAL A 70 -6.45 4.97 16.55
N LYS A 71 -7.74 4.81 16.84
CA LYS A 71 -8.72 4.32 15.85
C LYS A 71 -8.89 5.27 14.67
N VAL A 72 -8.98 6.59 14.92
CA VAL A 72 -9.03 7.61 13.85
C VAL A 72 -7.75 7.60 13.01
N LEU A 73 -6.58 7.62 13.65
CA LEU A 73 -5.32 7.67 12.92
C LEU A 73 -5.04 6.34 12.19
N ASN A 74 -5.47 5.21 12.73
CA ASN A 74 -5.41 3.91 12.03
C ASN A 74 -6.30 3.91 10.78
N PHE A 75 -7.51 4.47 10.85
CA PHE A 75 -8.36 4.66 9.66
C PHE A 75 -7.63 5.46 8.58
N ILE A 76 -6.99 6.58 8.96
CA ILE A 76 -6.26 7.43 8.01
C ILE A 76 -5.05 6.69 7.43
N THR A 77 -4.26 5.98 8.25
CA THR A 77 -3.15 5.13 7.77
C THR A 77 -3.62 4.10 6.76
N ASN A 78 -4.69 3.34 7.08
CA ASN A 78 -5.24 2.35 6.17
C ASN A 78 -5.72 3.00 4.86
N PHE A 79 -6.33 4.17 4.94
CA PHE A 79 -6.78 4.91 3.76
C PHE A 79 -5.60 5.22 2.85
N PHE A 80 -4.54 5.86 3.34
CA PHE A 80 -3.38 6.22 2.50
C PHE A 80 -2.65 5.00 1.93
N SER A 81 -2.39 3.99 2.77
CA SER A 81 -1.69 2.77 2.33
C SER A 81 -2.47 1.97 1.29
N PHE A 82 -3.78 1.79 1.47
CA PHE A 82 -4.59 1.04 0.50
C PHE A 82 -5.04 1.89 -0.69
N TYR A 83 -4.97 3.20 -0.58
CA TYR A 83 -5.19 4.09 -1.71
C TYR A 83 -3.99 4.08 -2.67
N ALA A 84 -2.76 3.98 -2.16
CA ALA A 84 -1.53 4.04 -2.95
C ALA A 84 -1.52 3.17 -4.23
N PRO A 85 -1.92 1.88 -4.20
CA PRO A 85 -1.91 1.00 -5.37
C PRO A 85 -2.72 1.50 -6.59
N ILE A 86 -3.68 2.42 -6.43
CA ILE A 86 -4.43 2.97 -7.58
C ILE A 86 -3.54 3.76 -8.53
N PHE A 87 -2.46 4.35 -8.03
CA PHE A 87 -1.49 5.07 -8.85
C PHE A 87 -0.78 4.11 -9.82
N LEU A 88 -0.54 2.85 -9.41
CA LEU A 88 0.02 1.82 -10.29
C LEU A 88 -0.95 1.46 -11.41
N LEU A 89 -2.24 1.32 -11.11
CA LEU A 89 -3.26 1.07 -12.13
C LEU A 89 -3.29 2.19 -13.18
N VAL A 90 -3.35 3.45 -12.73
CA VAL A 90 -3.38 4.59 -13.65
C VAL A 90 -2.08 4.67 -14.47
N PHE A 91 -0.93 4.43 -13.84
CA PHE A 91 0.35 4.33 -14.53
C PHE A 91 0.32 3.27 -15.66
N ILE A 92 -0.17 2.06 -15.38
CA ILE A 92 -0.32 0.97 -16.36
C ILE A 92 -1.28 1.35 -17.49
N LEU A 93 -2.42 1.96 -17.15
CA LEU A 93 -3.41 2.36 -18.15
C LEU A 93 -2.84 3.41 -19.12
N ILE A 94 -2.07 4.37 -18.60
CA ILE A 94 -1.39 5.37 -19.43
C ILE A 94 -0.38 4.70 -20.36
N LEU A 95 0.40 3.73 -19.88
CA LEU A 95 1.33 2.98 -20.72
C LEU A 95 0.60 2.18 -21.82
N LEU A 96 -0.52 1.53 -21.49
CA LEU A 96 -1.26 0.69 -22.43
C LEU A 96 -2.01 1.49 -23.51
N ARG A 97 -2.58 2.64 -23.17
CA ARG A 97 -3.51 3.39 -24.04
C ARG A 97 -3.01 4.78 -24.44
N SER A 98 -1.86 5.21 -23.94
CA SER A 98 -1.31 6.57 -24.02
C SER A 98 -2.03 7.62 -23.17
N GLU A 99 -1.35 8.74 -22.89
CA GLU A 99 -1.88 9.90 -22.17
C GLU A 99 -3.05 10.59 -22.88
N LYS A 100 -3.16 10.44 -24.21
CA LYS A 100 -4.27 11.00 -24.99
C LYS A 100 -5.58 10.26 -24.74
N ALA A 101 -5.52 8.96 -24.49
CA ALA A 101 -6.70 8.16 -24.15
C ALA A 101 -7.02 8.25 -22.66
N ILE A 102 -6.01 8.12 -21.79
CA ILE A 102 -6.17 8.24 -20.34
C ILE A 102 -5.97 9.70 -19.92
N THR A 103 -6.95 10.53 -20.30
CA THR A 103 -6.94 11.97 -20.06
C THR A 103 -6.96 12.30 -18.55
N PRO A 104 -6.52 13.51 -18.13
CA PRO A 104 -6.58 13.92 -16.72
C PRO A 104 -7.96 13.75 -16.07
N ARG A 105 -9.04 13.97 -16.83
CA ARG A 105 -10.41 13.78 -16.33
C ARG A 105 -10.70 12.31 -15.96
N ILE A 106 -10.23 11.37 -16.78
CA ILE A 106 -10.38 9.93 -16.52
C ILE A 106 -9.50 9.52 -15.33
N GLN A 107 -8.27 10.04 -15.24
CA GLN A 107 -7.38 9.80 -14.10
C GLN A 107 -8.05 10.24 -12.79
N ILE A 108 -8.58 11.46 -12.75
CA ILE A 108 -9.31 12.01 -11.59
C ILE A 108 -10.55 11.18 -11.28
N ALA A 109 -11.31 10.75 -12.29
CA ALA A 109 -12.49 9.91 -12.06
C ALA A 109 -12.12 8.56 -11.41
N ILE A 110 -11.06 7.89 -11.89
CA ILE A 110 -10.57 6.64 -11.29
C ILE A 110 -10.15 6.87 -9.83
N PHE A 111 -9.37 7.92 -9.58
CA PHE A 111 -8.93 8.30 -8.24
C PHE A 111 -10.10 8.60 -7.30
N LEU A 112 -11.07 9.39 -7.73
CA LEU A 112 -12.23 9.75 -6.93
C LEU A 112 -13.14 8.56 -6.64
N ILE A 113 -13.45 7.73 -7.65
CA ILE A 113 -14.31 6.56 -7.46
C ILE A 113 -13.67 5.60 -6.46
N TYR A 114 -12.38 5.29 -6.65
CA TYR A 114 -11.66 4.42 -5.73
C TYR A 114 -11.52 5.04 -4.34
N GLY A 115 -11.24 6.35 -4.27
CA GLY A 115 -11.09 7.09 -3.02
C GLY A 115 -12.39 7.11 -2.22
N ILE A 116 -13.53 7.37 -2.86
CA ILE A 116 -14.85 7.33 -2.21
C ILE A 116 -15.16 5.91 -1.74
N ALA A 117 -14.92 4.90 -2.59
CA ALA A 117 -15.13 3.51 -2.23
C ALA A 117 -14.25 3.10 -1.03
N LEU A 118 -12.98 3.49 -0.99
CA LEU A 118 -12.10 3.16 0.13
C LEU A 118 -12.45 3.95 1.38
N PHE A 119 -12.73 5.26 1.26
CA PHE A 119 -13.10 6.13 2.39
C PHE A 119 -14.39 5.67 3.07
N SER A 120 -15.32 5.08 2.30
CA SER A 120 -16.57 4.53 2.82
C SER A 120 -16.37 3.38 3.83
N MET A 121 -15.16 2.86 4.01
CA MET A 121 -14.83 1.97 5.12
C MET A 121 -15.12 2.60 6.49
N ILE A 122 -15.21 3.93 6.58
CA ILE A 122 -15.56 4.66 7.81
C ILE A 122 -16.90 4.19 8.39
N PHE A 123 -17.88 3.85 7.55
CA PHE A 123 -19.20 3.40 7.98
C PHE A 123 -19.17 2.04 8.68
N ILE A 124 -18.11 1.25 8.47
CA ILE A 124 -17.92 -0.07 9.10
C ILE A 124 -16.89 0.01 10.22
N ALA A 125 -15.82 0.80 10.04
CA ALA A 125 -14.67 0.89 10.94
C ALA A 125 -15.05 1.17 12.40
N TYR A 126 -16.11 1.95 12.62
CA TYR A 126 -16.52 2.38 13.96
C TYR A 126 -17.59 1.50 14.61
N ILE A 127 -18.15 0.51 13.90
CA ILE A 127 -19.16 -0.36 14.49
C ILE A 127 -18.47 -1.40 15.39
N PRO A 128 -18.90 -1.58 16.66
CA PRO A 128 -18.35 -2.60 17.55
C PRO A 128 -18.38 -4.00 16.92
N GLU A 129 -17.32 -4.78 17.13
CA GLU A 129 -17.12 -6.17 16.67
C GLU A 129 -17.04 -6.38 15.14
N MET A 130 -17.70 -5.52 14.34
CA MET A 130 -17.67 -5.56 12.88
C MET A 130 -16.51 -4.74 12.29
N GLY A 131 -16.15 -3.64 12.95
CA GLY A 131 -15.16 -2.65 12.54
C GLY A 131 -13.76 -2.93 13.06
N VAL A 132 -13.09 -1.89 13.55
CA VAL A 132 -11.75 -1.96 14.15
C VAL A 132 -11.86 -1.84 15.67
N THR A 133 -11.27 -2.78 16.39
CA THR A 133 -11.14 -2.78 17.85
C THR A 133 -9.68 -2.52 18.22
N ILE A 134 -9.42 -1.61 19.16
CA ILE A 134 -8.07 -1.35 19.68
C ILE A 134 -7.89 -2.18 20.95
N HIS A 135 -6.94 -3.12 20.92
CA HIS A 135 -6.68 -3.98 22.06
C HIS A 135 -5.77 -3.28 23.07
N THR A 136 -6.21 -3.22 24.33
CA THR A 136 -5.37 -2.81 25.46
C THR A 136 -4.78 -4.04 26.13
N PRO A 137 -3.50 -4.01 26.59
CA PRO A 137 -2.60 -2.86 26.62
C PRO A 137 -1.75 -2.68 25.36
N SER A 138 -1.85 -3.55 24.34
CA SER A 138 -0.92 -3.51 23.19
C SER A 138 -1.10 -2.26 22.30
N GLY A 139 -2.27 -1.63 22.32
CA GLY A 139 -2.66 -0.52 21.44
C GLY A 139 -2.72 -0.91 19.96
N ALA A 140 -2.77 -2.20 19.67
CA ALA A 140 -2.78 -2.73 18.31
C ALA A 140 -4.22 -2.83 17.77
N PRO A 141 -4.47 -2.43 16.52
CA PRO A 141 -5.77 -2.63 15.89
C PRO A 141 -6.00 -4.12 15.60
N GLN A 142 -7.24 -4.57 15.78
CA GLN A 142 -7.77 -5.83 15.29
C GLN A 142 -9.03 -5.54 14.46
N TRP A 143 -9.14 -6.18 13.30
CA TRP A 143 -10.23 -6.01 12.37
C TRP A 143 -11.27 -7.10 12.55
N GLY A 144 -12.54 -6.68 12.59
CA GLY A 144 -13.68 -7.56 12.46
C GLY A 144 -13.81 -8.09 11.03
N LEU A 145 -14.56 -9.19 10.88
CA LEU A 145 -14.74 -9.87 9.61
C LEU A 145 -15.36 -8.96 8.54
N ALA A 146 -16.34 -8.13 8.91
CA ALA A 146 -17.01 -7.22 7.98
C ALA A 146 -16.02 -6.20 7.39
N PHE A 147 -15.19 -5.59 8.25
CA PHE A 147 -14.15 -4.66 7.81
C PHE A 147 -13.10 -5.33 6.91
N PHE A 148 -12.65 -6.54 7.27
CA PHE A 148 -11.73 -7.33 6.46
C PHE A 148 -12.30 -7.65 5.07
N LEU A 149 -13.53 -8.15 5.00
CA LEU A 149 -14.19 -8.49 3.73
C LEU A 149 -14.39 -7.26 2.87
N TYR A 150 -14.83 -6.16 3.48
CA TYR A 150 -15.00 -4.89 2.78
C TYR A 150 -13.72 -4.44 2.09
N LEU A 151 -12.61 -4.33 2.85
CA LEU A 151 -11.32 -3.91 2.30
C LEU A 151 -10.82 -4.88 1.22
N THR A 152 -10.93 -6.19 1.48
CA THR A 152 -10.52 -7.22 0.52
C THR A 152 -11.27 -7.06 -0.80
N ILE A 153 -12.59 -6.87 -0.78
CA ILE A 153 -13.41 -6.70 -1.98
C ILE A 153 -13.07 -5.41 -2.72
N ILE A 154 -13.02 -4.27 -2.02
CA ILE A 154 -12.77 -2.96 -2.64
C ILE A 154 -11.37 -2.93 -3.28
N VAL A 155 -10.33 -3.36 -2.55
CA VAL A 155 -8.96 -3.38 -3.06
C VAL A 155 -8.82 -4.39 -4.21
N SER A 156 -9.49 -5.55 -4.13
CA SER A 156 -9.49 -6.54 -5.21
C SER A 156 -10.07 -5.99 -6.51
N ILE A 157 -11.30 -5.45 -6.44
CA ILE A 157 -12.08 -5.03 -7.60
C ILE A 157 -11.47 -3.81 -8.27
N PHE A 158 -11.06 -2.81 -7.48
CA PHE A 158 -10.61 -1.54 -8.04
C PHE A 158 -9.12 -1.46 -8.31
N SER A 159 -8.29 -2.23 -7.58
CA SER A 159 -6.84 -2.16 -7.72
C SER A 159 -6.22 -3.48 -8.16
N THR A 160 -6.33 -4.56 -7.38
CA THR A 160 -5.57 -5.79 -7.64
C THR A 160 -5.88 -6.41 -8.99
N ILE A 161 -7.15 -6.74 -9.24
CA ILE A 161 -7.56 -7.44 -10.45
C ILE A 161 -7.27 -6.58 -11.70
N PRO A 162 -7.66 -5.29 -11.76
CA PRO A 162 -7.35 -4.46 -12.92
C PRO A 162 -5.85 -4.28 -13.16
N THR A 163 -5.06 -4.02 -12.10
CA THR A 163 -3.61 -3.82 -12.22
C THR A 163 -2.94 -5.07 -12.78
N LEU A 164 -3.25 -6.25 -12.24
CA LEU A 164 -2.67 -7.51 -12.72
C LEU A 164 -3.13 -7.84 -14.14
N TYR A 165 -4.43 -7.66 -14.44
CA TYR A 165 -4.98 -7.90 -15.77
C TYR A 165 -4.31 -7.02 -16.84
N PHE A 166 -4.25 -5.70 -16.62
CA PHE A 166 -3.66 -4.79 -17.61
C PHE A 166 -2.13 -4.91 -17.65
N SER A 167 -1.47 -5.20 -16.53
CA SER A 167 -0.03 -5.47 -16.52
C SER A 167 0.31 -6.74 -17.31
N TRP A 168 -0.48 -7.81 -17.15
CA TRP A 168 -0.34 -9.02 -17.98
C TRP A 168 -0.58 -8.74 -19.45
N ARG A 169 -1.59 -7.92 -19.78
CA ARG A 169 -1.85 -7.54 -21.18
C ARG A 169 -0.66 -6.81 -21.81
N ILE A 170 -0.06 -5.84 -21.11
CA ILE A 170 1.16 -5.17 -21.59
C ILE A 170 2.29 -6.18 -21.81
N TYR A 171 2.51 -7.10 -20.86
CA TYR A 171 3.53 -8.16 -20.98
C TYR A 171 3.40 -8.95 -22.29
N THR A 172 2.16 -9.29 -22.68
CA THR A 172 1.89 -10.06 -23.90
C THR A 172 2.00 -9.25 -25.19
N GLN A 173 2.03 -7.92 -25.12
CA GLN A 173 2.10 -7.03 -26.28
C GLN A 173 3.53 -6.60 -26.64
N PHE A 174 4.51 -6.83 -25.76
CA PHE A 174 5.90 -6.52 -26.08
C PHE A 174 6.49 -7.52 -27.08
N GLU A 175 6.94 -7.00 -28.22
CA GLU A 175 7.76 -7.73 -29.20
C GLU A 175 9.24 -7.75 -28.78
N ASP A 176 9.75 -6.65 -28.23
CA ASP A 176 11.12 -6.55 -27.74
C ASP A 176 11.31 -7.37 -26.44
N GLN A 177 12.22 -8.35 -26.50
CA GLN A 177 12.49 -9.26 -25.39
C GLN A 177 13.06 -8.55 -24.16
N LYS A 178 13.88 -7.49 -24.32
CA LYS A 178 14.43 -6.72 -23.20
C LYS A 178 13.31 -5.98 -22.47
N LEU A 179 12.39 -5.35 -23.21
CA LEU A 179 11.22 -4.69 -22.61
C LEU A 179 10.33 -5.70 -21.87
N LYS A 180 10.13 -6.88 -22.47
CA LYS A 180 9.35 -7.96 -21.88
C LYS A 180 9.94 -8.49 -20.58
N ASP A 181 11.26 -8.72 -20.52
CA ASP A 181 11.95 -9.18 -19.32
C ASP A 181 11.92 -8.14 -18.20
N ARG A 182 12.03 -6.85 -18.55
CA ARG A 182 11.88 -5.76 -17.59
C ARG A 182 10.47 -5.68 -17.03
N TRP A 183 9.48 -5.75 -17.91
CA TRP A 183 8.08 -5.72 -17.50
C TRP A 183 7.70 -6.93 -16.64
N ARG A 184 8.33 -8.09 -16.85
CA ARG A 184 8.18 -9.25 -15.95
C ARG A 184 8.57 -8.92 -14.51
N TYR A 185 9.62 -8.13 -14.28
CA TYR A 185 9.95 -7.66 -12.92
C TYR A 185 8.87 -6.75 -12.37
N PHE A 186 8.33 -5.83 -13.18
CA PHE A 186 7.23 -4.95 -12.74
C PHE A 186 5.97 -5.74 -12.38
N LEU A 187 5.56 -6.69 -13.23
CA LEU A 187 4.43 -7.59 -12.96
C LEU A 187 4.67 -8.44 -11.70
N GLY A 188 5.87 -9.02 -11.55
CA GLY A 188 6.27 -9.74 -10.35
C GLY A 188 6.18 -8.85 -9.11
N GLY A 189 6.64 -7.61 -9.20
CA GLY A 189 6.51 -6.60 -8.15
C GLY A 189 5.05 -6.32 -7.78
N CYS A 190 4.13 -6.23 -8.75
CA CYS A 190 2.71 -6.10 -8.48
C CYS A 190 2.14 -7.31 -7.74
N ILE A 191 2.50 -8.53 -8.15
CA ILE A 191 2.04 -9.77 -7.50
C ILE A 191 2.51 -9.81 -6.04
N VAL A 192 3.80 -9.53 -5.81
CA VAL A 192 4.39 -9.50 -4.45
C VAL A 192 3.74 -8.39 -3.61
N LEU A 193 3.50 -7.20 -4.18
CA LEU A 193 2.81 -6.10 -3.51
C LEU A 193 1.41 -6.51 -3.04
N TYR A 194 0.61 -7.10 -3.93
CA TYR A 194 -0.75 -7.52 -3.56
C TYR A 194 -0.74 -8.69 -2.58
N GLY A 195 0.18 -9.64 -2.73
CA GLY A 195 0.40 -10.67 -1.72
C GLY A 195 0.72 -10.10 -0.34
N PHE A 196 1.57 -9.06 -0.28
CA PHE A 196 1.84 -8.31 0.94
C PHE A 196 0.58 -7.64 1.51
N LEU A 197 -0.20 -6.93 0.69
CA LEU A 197 -1.42 -6.26 1.13
C LEU A 197 -2.44 -7.25 1.72
N TYR A 198 -2.69 -8.37 1.07
CA TYR A 198 -3.58 -9.41 1.64
C TYR A 198 -3.00 -10.05 2.90
N SER A 199 -1.67 -10.16 3.00
CA SER A 199 -1.03 -10.59 4.24
C SER A 199 -1.31 -9.62 5.37
N ILE A 200 -1.27 -8.30 5.13
CA ILE A 200 -1.67 -7.29 6.12
C ILE A 200 -3.13 -7.46 6.54
N PHE A 201 -4.03 -7.70 5.59
CA PHE A 201 -5.45 -7.85 5.90
C PHE A 201 -5.69 -9.03 6.82
N ILE A 202 -5.11 -10.18 6.49
CA ILE A 202 -5.15 -11.38 7.34
C ILE A 202 -4.51 -11.09 8.69
N ASN A 203 -3.34 -10.44 8.70
CA ASN A 203 -2.61 -10.13 9.93
C ASN A 203 -3.39 -9.24 10.90
N ASN A 204 -4.23 -8.35 10.40
CA ASN A 204 -5.05 -7.49 11.25
C ASN A 204 -6.31 -8.20 11.77
N THR A 205 -6.70 -9.34 11.20
CA THR A 205 -7.80 -10.17 11.76
C THR A 205 -7.32 -11.13 12.85
N THR A 206 -6.01 -11.42 12.93
CA THR A 206 -5.45 -12.32 13.94
C THR A 206 -5.27 -11.64 15.30
N ASP A 207 -5.18 -12.47 16.34
CA ASP A 207 -4.92 -12.01 17.71
C ASP A 207 -3.63 -11.16 17.74
N PRO A 208 -3.70 -9.90 18.23
CA PRO A 208 -2.56 -9.03 18.46
C PRO A 208 -1.36 -9.64 19.18
N ASN A 209 -1.60 -10.58 20.08
CA ASN A 209 -0.54 -11.17 20.91
C ASN A 209 -0.01 -12.50 20.36
N SER A 210 -0.50 -12.95 19.21
CA SER A 210 -0.08 -14.22 18.61
C SER A 210 1.31 -14.14 17.97
N ALA A 211 2.09 -15.22 18.08
CA ALA A 211 3.36 -15.35 17.37
C ALA A 211 3.20 -15.27 15.84
N ILE A 212 2.05 -15.73 15.32
CA ILE A 212 1.68 -15.65 13.91
C ILE A 212 1.71 -14.19 13.43
N ARG A 213 1.22 -13.24 14.24
CA ARG A 213 1.18 -11.84 13.86
C ARG A 213 2.57 -11.24 13.65
N THR A 214 3.52 -11.62 14.50
CA THR A 214 4.92 -11.23 14.38
C THR A 214 5.57 -11.86 13.14
N ILE A 215 5.31 -13.14 12.88
CA ILE A 215 5.83 -13.83 11.69
C ILE A 215 5.34 -13.17 10.40
N ILE A 216 4.03 -12.89 10.30
CA ILE A 216 3.46 -12.23 9.13
C ILE A 216 4.00 -10.80 8.98
N ALA A 217 4.25 -10.07 10.08
CA ALA A 217 4.86 -8.75 10.00
C ALA A 217 6.29 -8.80 9.42
N VAL A 218 7.09 -9.78 9.83
CA VAL A 218 8.46 -9.98 9.30
C VAL A 218 8.43 -10.38 7.82
N ILE A 219 7.57 -11.33 7.45
CA ILE A 219 7.37 -11.73 6.05
C ILE A 219 6.90 -10.52 5.24
N GLY A 220 5.96 -9.74 5.78
CA GLY A 220 5.43 -8.55 5.14
C GLY A 220 6.49 -7.50 4.84
N LEU A 221 7.45 -7.29 5.75
CA LEU A 221 8.59 -6.42 5.50
C LEU A 221 9.41 -6.89 4.28
N ILE A 222 9.75 -8.18 4.23
CA ILE A 222 10.50 -8.76 3.11
C ILE A 222 9.72 -8.56 1.80
N LEU A 223 8.43 -8.92 1.79
CA LEU A 223 7.59 -8.77 0.61
C LEU A 223 7.48 -7.31 0.15
N THR A 224 7.34 -6.35 1.06
CA THR A 224 7.21 -4.92 0.71
C THR A 224 8.48 -4.38 0.06
N VAL A 225 9.64 -4.71 0.63
CA VAL A 225 10.94 -4.31 0.08
C VAL A 225 11.13 -4.96 -1.29
N SER A 226 10.89 -6.27 -1.40
CA SER A 226 11.00 -6.99 -2.67
C SER A 226 10.05 -6.41 -3.74
N ALA A 227 8.79 -6.13 -3.39
CA ALA A 227 7.82 -5.53 -4.30
C ALA A 227 8.30 -4.17 -4.79
N SER A 228 8.70 -3.28 -3.88
CA SER A 228 9.17 -1.93 -4.20
C SER A 228 10.41 -1.96 -5.10
N VAL A 229 11.36 -2.85 -4.82
CA VAL A 229 12.56 -3.06 -5.63
C VAL A 229 12.20 -3.56 -7.04
N LEU A 230 11.34 -4.57 -7.14
CA LEU A 230 10.90 -5.16 -8.42
C LEU A 230 10.14 -4.14 -9.28
N LEU A 231 9.21 -3.39 -8.67
CA LEU A 231 8.48 -2.30 -9.34
C LEU A 231 9.44 -1.24 -9.87
N TYR A 232 10.39 -0.80 -9.05
CA TYR A 232 11.38 0.20 -9.45
C TYR A 232 12.35 -0.30 -10.52
N TYR A 233 12.80 -1.54 -10.50
CA TYR A 233 13.68 -2.08 -11.55
C TYR A 233 12.92 -2.31 -12.87
N GLY A 234 11.68 -2.78 -12.80
CA GLY A 234 10.89 -3.09 -13.98
C GLY A 234 10.64 -1.86 -14.86
N VAL A 235 10.35 -0.72 -14.25
CA VAL A 235 10.03 0.53 -14.96
C VAL A 235 11.12 1.59 -14.82
N GLY A 236 11.68 1.75 -13.63
CA GLY A 236 12.50 2.90 -13.29
C GLY A 236 13.88 2.90 -13.94
N ARG A 237 14.58 1.76 -14.02
CA ARG A 237 16.00 1.76 -14.43
C ARG A 237 16.19 1.93 -15.95
N GLN A 238 16.03 3.11 -16.54
CA GLN A 238 16.46 3.31 -17.93
C GLN A 238 17.95 2.91 -18.08
N LEU A 239 18.26 2.27 -19.22
CA LEU A 239 19.61 1.83 -19.57
C LEU A 239 20.43 3.10 -19.86
N ASP A 240 21.42 3.38 -19.02
CA ASP A 240 22.70 3.86 -19.55
C ASP A 240 23.37 2.65 -20.25
#